data_AF-A0A368BN58-F1
#
_entry.id   AF-A0A368BN58-F1
#
_cell.length_a   1.000
_cell.length_b   1.000
_cell.length_c   1.000
_cell.angle_alpha   90.00
_cell.angle_beta   90.00
_cell.angle_gamma   90.00
#
_symmetry.space_group_name_H-M   'P 1'
#
loop_
_entity.id
_entity.type
_entity.pdbx_description
1 polymer ?
#
loop_
_entity_poly.entity_id
_entity_poly.type
_entity_poly.pdbx_seq_one_letter_code
_entity_poly.pdbx_strand_id
1 'polypeptide(L)'
;MKNSNHEDPRWTDFALGELPEHEMNALRRIVAKDAEVQAVLSETEELTSLMREGFRSQVFELGESRREAIRKAGRVPAPETVVSMQPRRRDWLRPAAIAAVAAGLVGCALWVMQQIPVEERGSAMIADSAGLGYREAVRRQILLGNSPRATRSTAAGVGVALDAP
;
A
#
# COMPACT_ATOMS: atom_id res chain seq x y z
N MET A 1 0.95 -28.83 10.65
CA MET A 1 0.06 -28.73 9.47
C MET A 1 0.60 -27.56 8.65
N LYS A 2 0.90 -27.74 7.36
CA LYS A 2 1.37 -26.63 6.51
C LYS A 2 0.18 -25.71 6.27
N ASN A 3 0.33 -24.42 6.56
CA ASN A 3 -0.67 -23.41 6.22
C ASN A 3 -0.93 -23.47 4.70
N SER A 4 -2.13 -23.91 4.33
CA SER A 4 -2.65 -23.75 2.98
C SER A 4 -2.77 -22.25 2.75
N ASN A 5 -1.91 -21.67 1.91
CA ASN A 5 -2.09 -20.26 1.55
C ASN A 5 -3.30 -20.19 0.62
N HIS A 6 -4.40 -19.59 1.09
CA HIS A 6 -5.64 -19.46 0.32
C HIS A 6 -5.48 -18.52 -0.89
N GLU A 7 -4.45 -17.67 -0.89
CA GLU A 7 -4.13 -16.76 -2.00
C GLU A 7 -3.18 -17.38 -3.04
N ASP A 8 -2.89 -18.68 -2.95
CA ASP A 8 -2.05 -19.36 -3.95
C ASP A 8 -2.79 -19.43 -5.31
N PRO A 9 -2.23 -18.87 -6.40
CA PRO A 9 -2.84 -18.92 -7.73
C PRO A 9 -3.10 -20.34 -8.23
N ARG A 10 -2.40 -21.34 -7.68
CA ARG A 10 -2.60 -22.75 -8.01
C ARG A 10 -4.02 -23.25 -7.69
N TRP A 11 -4.75 -22.62 -6.78
CA TRP A 11 -6.15 -22.97 -6.52
C TRP A 11 -7.06 -22.64 -7.70
N THR A 12 -6.81 -21.53 -8.37
CA THR A 12 -7.53 -21.16 -9.59
C THR A 12 -7.18 -22.10 -10.73
N ASP A 13 -5.89 -22.40 -10.94
CA ASP A 13 -5.45 -23.35 -11.96
C ASP A 13 -6.02 -24.76 -11.71
N PHE A 14 -6.17 -25.15 -10.44
CA PHE A 14 -6.83 -26.39 -10.02
C PHE A 14 -8.32 -26.39 -10.37
N ALA A 15 -9.04 -25.31 -10.06
CA ALA A 15 -10.47 -25.17 -10.36
C ALA A 15 -10.74 -25.15 -11.88
N LEU A 16 -9.83 -24.57 -12.66
CA LEU A 16 -9.91 -24.54 -14.13
C LEU A 16 -9.44 -25.83 -14.80
N GLY A 17 -8.78 -26.72 -14.06
CA GLY A 17 -8.23 -27.97 -14.59
C GLY A 17 -6.99 -27.77 -15.48
N GLU A 18 -6.28 -26.66 -15.32
CA GLU A 18 -5.08 -26.32 -16.09
C GLU A 18 -3.80 -26.92 -15.48
N LEU A 19 -3.89 -27.43 -14.25
CA LEU A 19 -2.75 -28.04 -13.56
C LEU A 19 -2.37 -29.42 -14.13
N PRO A 20 -1.06 -29.75 -14.13
CA PRO A 20 -0.59 -31.11 -14.42
C PRO A 20 -1.22 -32.16 -13.49
N GLU A 21 -1.47 -33.36 -14.00
CA GLU A 21 -2.16 -34.44 -13.26
C GLU A 21 -1.53 -34.76 -11.89
N HIS A 22 -0.20 -34.70 -11.80
CA HIS A 22 0.50 -34.99 -10.55
C HIS A 22 0.26 -33.92 -9.48
N GLU A 23 0.11 -32.65 -9.87
CA GLU A 23 -0.20 -31.54 -8.96
C GLU A 23 -1.69 -31.55 -8.58
N MET A 24 -2.59 -31.82 -9.54
CA MET A 24 -4.02 -32.02 -9.27
C MET A 24 -4.25 -33.08 -8.20
N ASN A 25 -3.55 -34.22 -8.31
CA ASN A 25 -3.70 -35.31 -7.33
C ASN A 25 -3.21 -34.92 -5.94
N ALA A 26 -2.21 -34.04 -5.84
CA ALA A 26 -1.74 -33.51 -4.56
C ALA A 26 -2.78 -32.56 -3.95
N LEU A 27 -3.31 -31.62 -4.74
CA LEU A 27 -4.32 -30.65 -4.30
C LEU A 27 -5.63 -31.33 -3.93
N ARG A 28 -6.09 -32.34 -4.67
CA ARG A 28 -7.30 -33.11 -4.33
C ARG A 28 -7.24 -33.74 -2.94
N ARG A 29 -6.05 -34.16 -2.48
CA ARG A 29 -5.86 -34.68 -1.11
C ARG A 29 -5.92 -33.59 -0.04
N ILE A 30 -5.60 -32.35 -0.40
CA ILE A 30 -5.70 -31.19 0.50
C ILE A 30 -7.17 -30.77 0.60
N VAL A 31 -7.86 -30.64 -0.53
CA VAL A 31 -9.32 -30.35 -0.58
C VAL A 31 -10.11 -31.36 0.23
N ALA A 32 -9.81 -32.66 0.10
CA ALA A 32 -10.50 -33.71 0.84
C ALA A 32 -10.32 -33.64 2.37
N LYS A 33 -9.37 -32.84 2.87
CA LYS A 33 -9.05 -32.70 4.30
C LYS A 33 -9.46 -31.34 4.87
N ASP A 34 -9.76 -30.38 4.02
CA ASP A 34 -9.93 -28.98 4.39
C ASP A 34 -11.27 -28.45 3.86
N ALA A 35 -12.22 -28.29 4.79
CA ALA A 35 -13.59 -27.88 4.48
C ALA A 35 -13.65 -26.41 4.00
N GLU A 36 -12.73 -25.55 4.45
CA GLU A 36 -12.69 -24.15 4.02
C GLU A 36 -12.25 -24.04 2.56
N VAL A 37 -11.23 -24.81 2.18
CA VAL A 37 -10.78 -24.89 0.78
C VAL A 37 -11.87 -25.47 -0.11
N GLN A 38 -12.60 -26.48 0.36
CA GLN A 38 -13.71 -27.05 -0.40
C GLN A 38 -14.82 -26.02 -0.67
N ALA A 39 -15.16 -25.18 0.32
CA ALA A 39 -16.17 -24.14 0.16
C ALA A 39 -15.75 -23.10 -0.89
N VAL A 40 -14.52 -22.59 -0.83
CA VAL A 40 -14.00 -21.61 -1.80
C VAL A 40 -13.95 -22.18 -3.23
N LEU A 41 -13.60 -23.46 -3.37
CA LEU A 41 -13.61 -24.12 -4.68
C LEU A 41 -15.03 -24.28 -5.22
N SER A 42 -16.02 -24.62 -4.39
CA SER A 42 -17.41 -24.70 -4.83
C SER A 42 -17.95 -23.35 -5.29
N GLU A 43 -17.61 -22.24 -4.61
CA GLU A 43 -17.98 -20.89 -5.07
C GLU A 43 -17.39 -20.57 -6.44
N THR A 44 -16.14 -20.98 -6.68
CA THR A 44 -15.45 -20.78 -7.96
C THR A 44 -16.08 -21.60 -9.08
N GLU A 45 -16.47 -22.85 -8.79
CA GLU A 45 -17.21 -23.71 -9.72
C GLU A 45 -18.60 -23.14 -10.05
N GLU A 46 -19.33 -22.63 -9.05
CA GLU A 46 -20.62 -21.97 -9.23
C GLU A 46 -20.50 -20.72 -10.12
N LEU A 47 -19.52 -19.85 -9.86
CA LEU A 47 -19.25 -18.69 -10.70
C LEU A 47 -18.93 -19.09 -12.15
N THR A 48 -18.09 -20.11 -12.32
CA THR A 48 -17.73 -20.63 -13.64
C THR A 48 -18.94 -21.21 -14.37
N SER A 49 -19.83 -21.89 -13.65
CA SER A 49 -21.09 -22.40 -14.17
C SER A 49 -22.01 -21.26 -14.62
N LEU A 50 -22.18 -20.22 -13.80
CA LEU A 50 -22.97 -19.03 -14.13
C LEU A 50 -22.45 -18.33 -15.38
N MET A 51 -21.13 -18.14 -15.48
CA MET A 51 -20.50 -17.58 -16.68
C MET A 51 -20.81 -18.46 -17.89
N ARG A 52 -20.58 -19.77 -17.80
CA ARG A 52 -20.83 -20.72 -18.89
C ARG A 52 -22.29 -20.72 -19.33
N GLU A 53 -23.23 -20.64 -18.39
CA GLU A 53 -24.66 -20.53 -18.66
C GLU A 53 -25.01 -19.23 -19.39
N GLY A 54 -24.43 -18.10 -18.97
CA GLY A 54 -24.55 -16.82 -19.68
C GLY A 54 -24.04 -16.87 -21.13
N PHE A 55 -23.05 -17.73 -21.42
CA PHE A 55 -22.50 -17.92 -22.76
C PHE A 55 -23.22 -18.99 -23.61
N ARG A 56 -24.03 -19.89 -23.02
CA ARG A 56 -24.67 -21.01 -23.74
C ARG A 56 -25.67 -20.58 -24.83
N SER A 57 -26.25 -19.39 -24.71
CA SER A 57 -27.32 -18.91 -25.61
C SER A 57 -26.84 -17.94 -26.69
N GLN A 58 -25.57 -17.52 -26.66
CA GLN A 58 -25.06 -16.50 -27.57
C GLN A 58 -23.85 -17.04 -28.34
N VAL A 59 -24.06 -17.29 -29.64
CA VAL A 59 -22.97 -17.45 -30.60
C VAL A 59 -22.40 -16.05 -30.81
N PHE A 60 -21.36 -15.70 -30.06
CA PHE A 60 -20.62 -14.46 -30.26
C PHE A 60 -19.76 -14.59 -31.51
N GLU A 61 -20.37 -14.36 -32.68
CA GLU A 61 -19.57 -14.10 -33.87
C GLU A 61 -18.79 -12.81 -33.65
N LEU A 62 -17.47 -12.89 -33.77
CA LEU A 62 -16.64 -11.69 -33.84
C LEU A 62 -17.08 -10.92 -35.09
N GLY A 63 -17.56 -9.70 -34.95
CA GLY A 63 -17.82 -8.84 -36.10
C GLY A 63 -16.53 -8.64 -36.92
N GLU A 64 -16.66 -8.30 -38.20
CA GLU A 64 -15.52 -8.12 -39.11
C GLU A 64 -14.46 -7.17 -38.53
N SER A 65 -14.89 -6.08 -37.87
CA SER A 65 -14.01 -5.13 -37.21
C SER A 65 -13.16 -5.74 -36.08
N ARG A 66 -13.72 -6.64 -35.27
CA ARG A 66 -12.98 -7.35 -34.22
C ARG A 66 -12.05 -8.40 -34.80
N ARG A 67 -12.48 -9.10 -35.87
CA ARG A 67 -11.59 -10.02 -36.61
C ARG A 67 -10.39 -9.27 -37.18
N GLU A 68 -10.60 -8.08 -37.73
CA GLU A 68 -9.52 -7.21 -38.21
C GLU A 68 -8.61 -6.70 -37.10
N ALA A 69 -9.16 -6.32 -35.96
CA ALA A 69 -8.37 -5.90 -34.81
C ALA A 69 -7.47 -7.04 -34.30
N ILE A 70 -7.98 -8.26 -34.21
CA ILE A 70 -7.20 -9.44 -33.83
C ILE A 70 -6.13 -9.74 -34.90
N ARG A 71 -6.47 -9.70 -36.19
CA ARG A 71 -5.50 -9.85 -37.28
C ARG A 71 -4.39 -8.80 -37.22
N LYS A 72 -4.72 -7.56 -36.85
CA LYS A 72 -3.77 -6.45 -36.72
C LYS A 72 -2.90 -6.59 -35.46
N ALA A 73 -3.48 -7.05 -34.35
CA ALA A 73 -2.78 -7.26 -33.08
C ALA A 73 -1.84 -8.47 -33.12
N GLY A 74 -2.22 -9.53 -33.85
CA GLY A 74 -1.39 -10.72 -34.05
C GLY A 74 -0.28 -10.55 -35.09
N ARG A 75 -0.24 -9.43 -35.83
CA ARG A 75 0.92 -9.10 -36.65
C ARG A 75 2.06 -8.69 -35.74
N VAL A 76 3.15 -9.46 -35.79
CA VAL A 76 4.44 -9.05 -35.22
C VAL A 76 4.72 -7.63 -35.73
N PRO A 77 4.86 -6.63 -34.85
CA PRO A 77 5.13 -5.27 -35.30
C PRO A 77 6.43 -5.30 -36.09
N ALA A 78 6.38 -4.76 -37.32
CA ALA A 78 7.59 -4.58 -38.10
C ALA A 78 8.60 -3.79 -37.25
N PRO A 79 9.90 -4.10 -37.33
CA PRO A 79 10.92 -3.47 -36.48
C PRO A 79 10.93 -1.93 -36.60
N GLU A 80 10.34 -1.39 -37.66
CA GLU A 80 10.15 0.04 -37.95
C GLU A 80 8.92 0.69 -37.28
N THR A 81 7.95 -0.08 -36.78
CA THR A 81 6.79 0.43 -36.01
C THR A 81 6.91 0.22 -34.50
N VAL A 82 7.91 -0.55 -34.06
CA VAL A 82 8.36 -0.44 -32.67
C VAL A 82 9.02 0.91 -32.58
N VAL A 83 8.42 1.83 -31.81
CA VAL A 83 9.13 3.05 -31.39
C VAL A 83 10.36 2.55 -30.64
N SER A 84 11.47 2.43 -31.36
CA SER A 84 12.77 2.21 -30.76
C SER A 84 12.85 3.25 -29.67
N MET A 85 13.01 2.80 -28.43
CA MET A 85 13.40 3.68 -27.33
C MET A 85 14.75 4.28 -27.74
N GLN A 86 14.73 5.34 -28.54
CA GLN A 86 15.90 6.15 -28.77
C GLN A 86 16.34 6.61 -27.39
N PRO A 87 17.64 6.50 -27.07
CA PRO A 87 18.15 6.83 -25.75
C PRO A 87 17.74 8.27 -25.44
N ARG A 88 16.85 8.39 -24.45
CA ARG A 88 16.07 9.56 -24.05
C ARG A 88 16.94 10.63 -23.37
N ARG A 89 18.14 10.89 -23.90
CA ARG A 89 19.13 11.83 -23.35
C ARG A 89 18.58 13.26 -23.28
N ARG A 90 17.61 13.59 -24.13
CA ARG A 90 16.98 14.92 -24.19
C ARG A 90 15.94 15.16 -23.10
N ASP A 91 15.42 14.13 -22.45
CA ASP A 91 14.39 14.29 -21.42
C ASP A 91 14.98 14.58 -20.03
N TRP A 92 16.30 14.39 -19.84
CA TRP A 92 17.01 14.74 -18.61
C TRP A 92 17.38 16.22 -18.52
N LEU A 93 17.30 16.98 -19.62
CA LEU A 93 17.63 18.41 -19.64
C LEU A 93 16.64 19.24 -18.81
N ARG A 94 15.36 18.86 -18.81
CA ARG A 94 14.31 19.55 -18.06
C ARG A 94 14.51 19.41 -16.54
N PRO A 95 14.64 18.20 -15.96
CA PRO A 95 14.90 18.06 -14.53
C PRO A 95 16.27 18.63 -14.12
N ALA A 96 17.31 18.51 -14.96
CA ALA A 96 18.63 19.08 -14.65
C ALA A 96 18.62 20.62 -14.61
N ALA A 97 17.89 21.27 -15.52
CA ALA A 97 17.74 22.73 -15.51
C ALA A 97 17.00 23.22 -14.25
N ILE A 98 15.94 22.51 -13.84
CA ILE A 98 15.20 22.83 -12.60
C ILE A 98 16.10 22.66 -11.37
N ALA A 99 16.89 21.58 -11.31
CA ALA A 99 17.83 21.34 -10.22
C ALA A 99 18.91 22.43 -10.13
N ALA A 100 19.43 22.89 -11.27
CA ALA A 100 20.43 23.96 -11.32
C ALA A 100 19.87 25.29 -10.81
N VAL A 101 18.63 25.65 -11.20
CA VAL A 101 17.96 26.87 -10.71
C VAL A 101 17.72 26.80 -9.20
N ALA A 102 17.24 25.66 -8.69
CA ALA A 102 17.01 25.46 -7.27
C ALA A 102 18.32 25.59 -6.46
N ALA A 103 19.40 24.96 -6.92
CA ALA A 103 20.71 25.08 -6.29
C ALA A 103 21.23 26.53 -6.28
N GLY A 104 21.02 27.28 -7.37
CA GLY A 104 21.36 28.70 -7.45
C GLY A 104 20.58 29.55 -6.44
N LEU A 105 19.27 29.31 -6.28
CA LEU A 105 18.44 30.02 -5.30
C LEU A 105 18.87 29.73 -3.86
N VAL A 106 19.16 28.48 -3.53
CA VAL A 106 19.66 28.09 -2.19
C VAL A 106 21.03 28.72 -1.93
N GLY A 107 21.94 28.71 -2.92
CA GLY A 107 23.23 29.37 -2.82
C GLY A 107 23.11 30.87 -2.57
N CYS A 108 22.23 31.57 -3.30
CA CYS A 108 21.94 32.98 -3.06
C CYS A 108 21.36 33.24 -1.68
N ALA A 109 20.44 32.40 -1.20
CA ALA A 109 19.85 32.55 0.13
C ALA A 109 20.90 32.39 1.25
N LEU A 110 21.79 31.41 1.13
CA LEU A 110 22.89 31.20 2.06
C LEU A 110 23.89 32.36 2.04
N TRP A 111 24.22 32.87 0.85
CA TRP A 111 25.10 34.03 0.69
C TRP A 111 24.53 35.28 1.37
N VAL A 112 23.21 35.53 1.23
CA VAL A 112 22.53 36.65 1.89
C VAL A 112 22.51 36.47 3.41
N MET A 113 22.26 35.25 3.91
CA MET A 113 22.31 34.99 5.35
C MET A 113 23.70 35.18 5.96
N GLN A 114 24.78 34.93 5.21
CA GLN A 114 26.15 35.19 5.67
C GLN A 114 26.52 36.67 5.75
N GLN A 115 25.75 37.57 5.11
CA GLN A 115 25.99 39.02 5.18
C GLN A 115 25.35 39.70 6.39
N ILE A 116 24.63 38.96 7.24
CA ILE A 116 24.12 39.48 8.51
C ILE A 116 25.23 39.27 9.56
N PRO A 117 25.98 40.30 9.98
CA PRO A 117 26.88 40.15 11.12
C PRO A 117 26.01 39.88 12.34
N VAL A 118 26.00 38.63 12.79
CA VAL A 118 25.45 38.28 14.10
C VAL A 118 26.41 38.86 15.13
N GLU A 119 26.06 40.01 15.72
CA GLU A 119 26.73 40.49 16.94
C GLU A 119 26.45 39.51 18.09
N GLU A 120 27.24 38.45 18.14
CA GLU A 120 27.26 37.49 19.25
C GLU A 120 27.97 38.10 20.46
N ARG A 121 27.32 38.99 21.21
CA ARG A 121 27.80 39.29 22.58
C ARG A 121 26.74 39.56 23.66
N GLY A 122 25.44 39.55 23.33
CA GLY A 122 24.37 39.76 24.32
C GLY A 122 23.45 38.57 24.59
N SER A 123 23.10 37.79 23.57
CA SER A 123 21.97 36.85 23.66
C SER A 123 22.30 35.48 24.24
N ALA A 124 23.57 35.04 24.20
CA ALA A 124 23.96 33.73 24.73
C ALA A 124 23.93 33.67 26.27
N MET A 125 24.20 34.79 26.97
CA MET A 125 24.28 34.81 28.44
C MET A 125 22.90 34.90 29.12
N ILE A 126 21.90 35.47 28.43
CA ILE A 126 20.52 35.60 28.94
C ILE A 126 19.73 34.31 28.75
N ALA A 127 19.97 33.57 27.66
CA ALA A 127 19.31 32.30 27.41
C ALA A 127 19.72 31.19 28.39
N ASP A 128 20.99 31.18 28.82
CA ASP A 128 21.53 30.14 29.71
C ASP A 128 21.07 30.31 31.17
N SER A 129 20.95 31.57 31.63
CA SER A 129 20.45 31.87 32.98
C SER A 129 18.95 31.56 33.15
N ALA A 130 18.13 31.77 32.12
CA ALA A 130 16.71 31.43 32.14
C ALA A 130 16.47 29.91 32.08
N GLY A 131 17.31 29.15 31.37
CA GLY A 131 17.20 27.71 31.22
C GLY A 131 17.57 26.92 32.48
N LEU A 132 18.57 27.40 33.24
CA LEU A 132 19.02 26.76 34.48
C LEU A 132 17.98 26.87 35.61
N GLY A 133 17.35 28.04 35.78
CA GLY A 133 16.31 28.25 36.80
C GLY A 133 15.06 27.38 36.60
N TYR A 134 14.65 27.19 35.34
CA TYR A 134 13.48 26.39 35.00
C TYR A 134 13.70 24.88 35.26
N ARG A 135 14.89 24.37 34.92
CA ARG A 135 15.24 22.96 35.16
C ARG A 135 15.38 22.65 36.64
N GLU A 136 15.91 23.58 37.43
CA GLU A 136 16.04 23.42 38.89
C GLU A 136 14.65 23.37 39.58
N ALA A 137 13.70 24.20 39.12
CA ALA A 137 12.34 24.23 39.63
C ALA A 137 11.57 22.93 39.34
N VAL A 138 11.65 22.43 38.11
CA VAL A 138 11.03 21.16 37.70
C VAL A 138 11.63 19.98 38.47
N ARG A 139 12.94 19.98 38.70
CA ARG A 139 13.62 18.92 39.45
C ARG A 139 13.17 18.86 40.92
N ARG A 140 12.99 20.02 41.57
CA ARG A 140 12.42 20.08 42.94
C ARG A 140 10.97 19.62 43.01
N GLN A 141 10.17 19.94 41.99
CA GLN A 141 8.77 19.54 41.93
C GLN A 141 8.59 18.02 41.75
N ILE A 142 9.49 17.37 41.03
CA ILE A 142 9.49 15.91 40.86
C ILE A 142 9.96 15.21 42.14
N LEU A 143 10.98 15.76 42.83
CA LEU A 143 11.53 15.17 44.05
C LEU A 143 10.58 15.30 45.27
N LEU A 144 9.70 16.29 45.29
CA LEU A 144 8.74 16.51 46.38
C LEU A 144 7.38 15.83 46.17
N GLY A 145 7.22 15.06 45.08
CA GLY A 145 6.24 13.99 44.89
C GLY A 145 4.78 14.29 45.26
N ASN A 146 3.91 14.47 44.25
CA ASN A 146 2.51 14.10 44.41
C ASN A 146 2.39 12.57 44.21
N SER A 147 2.06 11.86 45.27
CA SER A 147 1.83 10.42 45.25
C SER A 147 0.65 10.02 44.34
N PRO A 148 0.75 8.90 43.60
CA PRO A 148 -0.37 8.40 42.80
C PRO A 148 -1.40 7.73 43.71
N ARG A 149 -2.64 8.22 43.69
CA ARG A 149 -3.78 7.59 44.38
C ARG A 149 -4.36 6.48 43.52
N ALA A 150 -4.16 5.24 43.94
CA ALA A 150 -4.76 4.04 43.37
C ALA A 150 -6.20 3.80 43.89
N THR A 151 -6.93 2.96 43.14
CA THR A 151 -8.28 2.35 43.35
C THR A 151 -9.48 3.18 42.88
N ARG A 152 -10.47 2.65 42.14
CA ARG A 152 -11.23 1.40 42.37
C ARG A 152 -11.94 0.86 41.12
N SER A 153 -12.01 -0.47 41.04
CA SER A 153 -12.78 -1.33 40.13
C SER A 153 -14.25 -1.46 40.55
N THR A 154 -15.20 -1.45 39.60
CA THR A 154 -16.48 -2.16 39.72
C THR A 154 -16.98 -2.61 38.35
N ALA A 155 -17.08 -3.93 38.20
CA ALA A 155 -17.82 -4.63 37.16
C ALA A 155 -19.31 -4.78 37.53
N ALA A 156 -20.12 -5.10 36.51
CA ALA A 156 -21.45 -5.72 36.53
C ALA A 156 -22.70 -4.85 36.81
N GLY A 157 -23.73 -5.06 35.98
CA GLY A 157 -25.13 -4.95 36.41
C GLY A 157 -26.11 -4.21 35.49
N VAL A 158 -26.59 -4.89 34.45
CA VAL A 158 -27.98 -5.00 33.95
C VAL A 158 -29.09 -4.07 34.52
N GLY A 159 -29.93 -3.53 33.62
CA GLY A 159 -31.33 -3.11 33.89
C GLY A 159 -31.75 -1.86 33.08
N VAL A 160 -32.21 -1.98 31.84
CA VAL A 160 -33.63 -2.03 31.40
C VAL A 160 -34.47 -0.79 31.77
N ALA A 161 -34.85 -0.06 30.71
CA ALA A 161 -36.09 0.70 30.47
C ALA A 161 -36.40 1.92 31.41
N LEU A 162 -37.18 2.93 31.05
CA LEU A 162 -38.33 3.04 30.15
C LEU A 162 -38.51 4.52 29.75
N ASP A 163 -39.36 4.69 28.75
CA ASP A 163 -39.83 5.89 28.05
C ASP A 163 -40.56 6.96 28.90
N ALA A 164 -40.47 8.21 28.42
CA ALA A 164 -41.47 9.30 28.39
C ALA A 164 -42.02 9.89 29.72
N PRO A 165 -42.75 11.05 29.73
CA PRO A 165 -43.30 11.87 28.63
C PRO A 165 -42.50 13.10 28.21
#